data_AF-A0A5K1FBV6-F1
#
_entry.id   AF-A0A5K1FBV6-F1
#
_cell.length_a   1.000
_cell.length_b   1.000
_cell.length_c   1.000
_cell.angle_alpha   90.00
_cell.angle_beta   90.00
_cell.angle_gamma   90.00
#
_symmetry.space_group_name_H-M   'P 1'
#
loop_
_entity.id
_entity.type
_entity.pdbx_description
1 polymer ?
#
loop_
_entity_poly.entity_id
_entity_poly.type
_entity_poly.pdbx_seq_one_letter_code
_entity_poly.pdbx_strand_id
1 'polypeptide(L)' 'VGVTGYCMGGALSIASAVLVPEVDAVVAFYGVPSSELADPSSVKAPVQAHFGELDNFVGFSDIT' A
#
# COMPACT_ATOMS: atom_id res chain seq x y z
N VAL A 1 -2.13 11.79 -11.06
CA VAL A 1 -3.33 11.02 -10.65
C VAL A 1 -3.12 10.46 -9.25
N GLY A 2 -4.17 10.35 -8.42
CA GLY A 2 -4.10 9.72 -7.09
C GLY A 2 -4.66 8.30 -7.07
N VAL A 3 -4.08 7.40 -6.28
CA VAL A 3 -4.50 5.99 -6.17
C VAL A 3 -4.94 5.67 -4.75
N THR A 4 -6.06 4.96 -4.62
CA THR A 4 -6.55 4.47 -3.33
C THR A 4 -7.17 3.08 -3.46
N GLY A 5 -7.16 2.34 -2.36
CA GLY A 5 -7.69 0.99 -2.32
C GLY A 5 -7.79 0.45 -0.90
N TYR A 6 -8.52 -0.66 -0.79
CA TYR A 6 -8.93 -1.29 0.45
C TYR A 6 -8.56 -2.76 0.44
N CYS A 7 -8.11 -3.32 1.57
CA CYS A 7 -7.66 -4.71 1.70
C CYS A 7 -6.52 -4.99 0.69
N MET A 8 -6.65 -5.99 -0.19
CA MET A 8 -5.70 -6.22 -1.28
C MET A 8 -5.49 -4.96 -2.15
N GLY A 9 -6.54 -4.16 -2.36
CA GLY A 9 -6.43 -2.89 -3.06
C GLY A 9 -5.56 -1.87 -2.34
N GLY A 10 -5.48 -1.90 -1.01
CA GLY A 10 -4.58 -1.05 -0.23
C GLY A 10 -3.12 -1.39 -0.50
N ALA A 11 -2.81 -2.70 -0.53
CA ALA A 11 -1.48 -3.18 -0.88
C ALA A 11 -1.08 -2.79 -2.32
N LEU A 12 -1.99 -2.98 -3.28
CA LEU A 12 -1.75 -2.57 -4.68
C LEU A 12 -1.62 -1.05 -4.83
N SER A 13 -2.32 -0.27 -3.98
CA SER A 13 -2.18 1.18 -3.95
C SER A 13 -0.77 1.58 -3.51
N ILE A 14 -0.24 1.00 -2.42
CA ILE A 14 1.15 1.24 -2.01
C ILE A 14 2.14 0.78 -3.08
N ALA A 15 1.92 -0.39 -3.69
CA ALA A 15 2.77 -0.88 -4.78
C ALA A 15 2.82 0.10 -5.98
N SER A 16 1.70 0.77 -6.28
CA SER A 16 1.68 1.80 -7.33
C SER A 16 2.60 2.98 -7.02
N ALA A 17 2.77 3.36 -5.75
CA ALA A 17 3.67 4.43 -5.34
C ALA A 17 5.16 4.09 -5.56
N VAL A 18 5.49 2.80 -5.69
CA VAL A 18 6.85 2.28 -5.98
C VAL A 18 7.05 2.10 -7.49
N LEU A 19 6.08 1.45 -8.13
CA LEU A 19 6.21 0.90 -9.49
C LEU A 19 5.73 1.86 -10.59
N VAL A 20 4.89 2.85 -10.27
CA VAL A 20 4.27 3.76 -11.27
C VAL A 20 4.70 5.21 -10.98
N PRO A 21 5.74 5.73 -11.67
CA PRO A 21 6.28 7.06 -11.41
C PRO A 21 5.29 8.23 -11.63
N GLU A 22 4.24 8.02 -12.41
CA GLU A 22 3.22 9.04 -12.74
C GLU A 22 2.13 9.21 -11.66
N VAL A 23 2.19 8.43 -10.57
CA VAL A 23 1.29 8.58 -9.42
C VAL A 23 1.73 9.75 -8.57
N ASP A 24 0.82 10.69 -8.30
CA ASP A 24 1.11 11.90 -7.52
C ASP A 24 0.94 11.69 -6.01
N ALA A 25 0.08 10.76 -5.59
CA ALA A 25 -0.19 10.46 -4.19
C ALA A 25 -0.96 9.13 -4.03
N VAL A 26 -0.79 8.50 -2.87
CA VAL A 26 -1.47 7.24 -2.50
C VAL A 26 -2.12 7.33 -1.12
N VAL A 27 -3.35 6.83 -1.03
CA VAL A 27 -4.03 6.59 0.26
C VAL A 27 -4.45 5.13 0.34
N ALA A 28 -3.88 4.37 1.28
CA ALA A 28 -4.15 2.94 1.44
C ALA A 28 -4.92 2.63 2.72
N PHE A 29 -5.80 1.65 2.66
CA PHE A 29 -6.56 1.18 3.81
C PHE A 29 -6.30 -0.32 4.03
N TYR A 30 -5.72 -0.63 5.20
CA TYR A 30 -5.50 -1.99 5.72
C TYR A 30 -4.95 -2.96 4.67
N GLY A 31 -3.92 -2.50 3.97
CA GLY A 31 -3.25 -3.25 2.92
C GLY A 31 -1.76 -2.94 2.84
N VAL A 32 -0.90 -3.95 2.84
CA VAL A 32 0.57 -3.85 2.70
C VAL A 32 1.02 -4.83 1.60
N PRO A 33 1.80 -4.38 0.59
CA PRO A 33 2.37 -5.29 -0.40
C PRO A 33 3.52 -6.08 0.20
N SER A 34 3.75 -7.30 -0.30
CA SER A 34 5.00 -8.00 0.01
C SER A 34 6.19 -7.28 -0.60
N SER A 35 7.37 -7.38 0.03
CA SER A 35 8.60 -6.79 -0.51
C SER A 35 9.02 -7.36 -1.86
N GLU A 36 8.59 -8.59 -2.19
CA GLU A 36 8.78 -9.19 -3.51
C GLU A 36 7.96 -8.50 -4.59
N LEU A 37 6.74 -8.03 -4.25
CA LEU A 37 5.89 -7.30 -5.17
C LEU A 37 6.36 -5.84 -5.32
N ALA A 38 6.55 -5.16 -4.18
CA ALA A 38 7.01 -3.79 -4.13
C ALA A 38 7.48 -3.45 -2.71
N ASP A 39 8.78 -3.17 -2.54
CA ASP A 39 9.34 -2.72 -1.28
C ASP A 39 8.87 -1.29 -0.95
N PRO A 40 8.09 -1.08 0.14
CA PRO A 40 7.62 0.25 0.55
C PRO A 40 8.76 1.23 0.90
N SER A 41 10.00 0.76 1.11
CA SER A 41 11.17 1.64 1.27
C SER A 41 11.53 2.40 -0.02
N SER A 42 11.09 1.89 -1.17
CA SER A 42 11.39 2.42 -2.51
C SER A 42 10.29 3.31 -3.07
N VAL A 43 9.37 3.76 -2.22
CA VAL A 43 8.23 4.61 -2.59
C VAL A 43 8.70 5.97 -3.15
N LYS A 44 8.08 6.39 -4.25
CA LYS A 44 8.40 7.64 -4.98
C LYS A 44 7.35 8.74 -4.82
N ALA A 45 6.12 8.35 -4.49
CA ALA A 45 5.00 9.27 -4.27
C ALA A 45 4.61 9.32 -2.77
N PRO A 46 4.10 10.44 -2.25
CA PRO A 46 3.59 10.49 -0.88
C PRO A 46 2.53 9.41 -0.60
N VAL A 47 2.68 8.69 0.51
CA VAL A 47 1.75 7.63 0.96
C VAL A 47 1.16 8.01 2.32
N GLN A 48 -0.16 7.92 2.45
CA GLN A 48 -0.86 7.90 3.73
C GLN A 48 -1.57 6.55 3.87
N ALA A 49 -1.31 5.82 4.95
CA ALA A 49 -1.90 4.50 5.17
C ALA A 49 -2.68 4.45 6.49
N HIS A 50 -3.81 3.74 6.47
CA HIS A 50 -4.71 3.58 7.60
C HIS A 50 -4.81 2.11 7.99
N PHE A 51 -4.45 1.79 9.23
CA PHE A 51 -4.53 0.43 9.79
C PHE A 51 -5.37 0.44 11.06
N GLY A 52 -6.15 -0.63 11.25
CA GLY A 52 -6.90 -0.85 12.48
C GLY A 52 -6.06 -1.61 13.49
N GLU A 53 -6.05 -1.18 14.75
CA GLU A 53 -5.28 -1.82 15.83
C GLU A 53 -5.65 -3.29 16.06
N LEU A 54 -6.89 -3.68 15.73
CA LEU A 54 -7.41 -5.04 15.92
C LEU A 54 -7.50 -5.85 14.62
N ASP A 55 -6.92 -5.35 13.52
CA ASP A 55 -6.88 -6.09 12.27
C ASP A 55 -5.84 -7.22 12.37
N ASN A 56 -6.35 -8.45 12.49
CA ASN A 56 -5.55 -9.68 12.57
C ASN A 56 -5.67 -10.51 11.28
N PHE A 57 -6.08 -9.89 10.17
CA PHE A 57 -6.25 -10.61 8.90
C PHE A 57 -4.91 -10.85 8.21
N VAL A 58 -4.56 -12.12 8.01
CA VAL A 58 -3.26 -12.53 7.44
C VAL A 58 -3.24 -12.37 5.92
N GLY A 59 -2.12 -11.93 5.38
CA GLY A 59 -1.87 -11.81 3.94
C GLY A 59 -1.67 -10.35 3.55
N PHE A 60 -2.42 -9.86 2.57
CA PHE A 60 -2.29 -8.47 2.11
C PHE A 60 -2.62 -7.41 3.16
N SER A 61 -3.08 -7.77 4.35
CA SER A 61 -3.37 -6.85 5.47
C SER A 61 -2.35 -6.94 6.60
N ASP A 62 -1.35 -7.84 6.51
CA ASP A 62 -0.27 -8.01 7.48
C ASP A 62 1.06 -7.43 6.95
N ILE A 63 1.93 -6.97 7.84
CA ILE A 63 3.28 -6.46 7.53
C ILE A 63 4.33 -7.59 7.44
N THR A 64 4.02 -8.79 7.91
CA THR A 64 4.89 -9.98 7.84
C THR A 64 4.63 -10.82 6.59
#